data_AF-A0A6L7LZN4-F1
#
_entry.id   AF-A0A6L7LZN4-F1
#
_cell.length_a   1.000
_cell.length_b   1.000
_cell.length_c   1.000
_cell.angle_alpha   90.00
_cell.angle_beta   90.00
_cell.angle_gamma   90.00
#
_symmetry.space_group_name_H-M   'P 1'
#
loop_
_entity.id
_entity.type
_entity.pdbx_description
1 polymer ?
#
loop_
_entity_poly.entity_id
_entity_poly.type
_entity_poly.pdbx_seq_one_letter_code
_entity_poly.pdbx_strand_id
1 'polypeptide(L)'
;MRRRLPIGIQTFREIREAGHYYVDKTPHIERLLDDGKHFFLSRPRRFGKSLFLDTLKELFEGSEALFEGLAIHGGWDWSARNPVIRLSFGSGHFTAPDGLRINVMAQLGRLEREAGLELACPSAPERFSELIRALHEHGGEPVAVLVDEYDKPILDALEVPEVAKANRDLLRGLYGAVKDCDADIRFSFITGVSKFSKVSLFSGLNNLTDITIDPQYSAICGYREADLETVFAPELPGLDRDRIREWYNGYSWRGDEKVYNPFDILLLFRSREFEAHWFETGSPKFLVDTLFRRQVRSVDLDGMLANDELLSTFDVDEIAPEALLFQTGYLTIMDYENLEGQTFYRLGYPNREVRSGLNRSLLRRLGQDGGRQTANSIRLYRLLEADDVAGMEELFHAFYASIPHQWYTNNDIANYEGYYASVFYSYFAGLGLDVTVEDSTSRGRLDMALRFEGRAYVFEFKVVEQAGEGAAMAQLRQRGYADKHRGTGGPVRLVAVEFSSEARNIASFETALA
;
A
#
# COMPACT_ATOMS: atom_id res chain seq x y z
N MET A 1 -27.83 8.99 -15.01
CA MET A 1 -28.30 9.65 -13.77
C MET A 1 -27.31 9.36 -12.66
N ARG A 2 -27.02 10.33 -11.79
CA ARG A 2 -26.11 10.09 -10.66
C ARG A 2 -26.74 9.17 -9.62
N ARG A 3 -25.92 8.31 -9.02
CA ARG A 3 -26.29 7.39 -7.92
C ARG A 3 -25.60 7.82 -6.63
N ARG A 4 -25.93 7.18 -5.51
CA ARG A 4 -25.26 7.44 -4.23
C ARG A 4 -23.86 6.82 -4.25
N LEU A 5 -22.87 7.54 -3.73
CA LEU A 5 -21.50 7.04 -3.61
C LEU A 5 -21.39 6.12 -2.37
N PRO A 6 -20.93 4.87 -2.48
CA PRO A 6 -20.85 3.91 -1.36
C PRO A 6 -19.63 4.16 -0.46
N ILE A 7 -19.40 5.40 -0.02
CA ILE A 7 -18.22 5.75 0.76
C ILE A 7 -18.31 5.13 2.16
N GLY A 8 -17.39 4.21 2.46
CA GLY A 8 -17.34 3.53 3.76
C GLY A 8 -18.38 2.42 3.94
N ILE A 9 -19.22 2.15 2.93
CA ILE A 9 -20.19 1.06 2.96
C ILE A 9 -19.48 -0.22 2.49
N GLN A 10 -19.51 -1.25 3.34
CA GLN A 10 -18.92 -2.57 3.06
C GLN A 10 -19.98 -3.66 2.85
N THR A 11 -21.25 -3.30 3.00
CA THR A 11 -22.39 -4.23 2.88
C THR A 11 -22.93 -4.19 1.46
N PHE A 12 -22.77 -5.29 0.73
CA PHE A 12 -23.23 -5.48 -0.63
C PHE A 12 -24.74 -5.27 -0.74
N ARG A 13 -25.52 -5.84 0.19
CA ARG A 13 -26.97 -5.65 0.26
C ARG A 13 -27.38 -4.17 0.28
N GLU A 14 -26.76 -3.37 1.15
CA GLU A 14 -27.05 -1.93 1.25
C GLU A 14 -26.71 -1.19 -0.05
N ILE A 15 -25.58 -1.53 -0.69
CA ILE A 15 -25.18 -0.93 -1.96
C ILE A 15 -26.24 -1.20 -3.04
N ARG A 16 -26.72 -2.44 -3.13
CA ARG A 16 -27.69 -2.88 -4.16
C ARG A 16 -29.08 -2.32 -3.89
N GLU A 17 -29.61 -2.46 -2.68
CA GLU A 17 -30.97 -2.06 -2.34
C GLU A 17 -31.15 -0.52 -2.30
N ALA A 18 -30.14 0.22 -1.84
CA ALA A 18 -30.22 1.69 -1.76
C ALA A 18 -29.73 2.41 -3.05
N GLY A 19 -29.49 1.67 -4.13
CA GLY A 19 -29.17 2.23 -5.45
C GLY A 19 -27.85 2.99 -5.50
N HIS A 20 -26.82 2.49 -4.81
CA HIS A 20 -25.47 3.05 -4.87
C HIS A 20 -24.77 2.69 -6.19
N TYR A 21 -23.66 3.37 -6.48
CA TYR A 21 -22.72 2.87 -7.49
C TYR A 21 -22.13 1.54 -7.04
N TYR A 22 -22.00 0.60 -7.97
CA TYR A 22 -21.35 -0.69 -7.75
C TYR A 22 -20.62 -1.09 -9.02
N VAL A 23 -19.34 -1.42 -8.89
CA VAL A 23 -18.54 -2.01 -9.97
C VAL A 23 -18.63 -3.51 -9.84
N ASP A 24 -19.10 -4.17 -10.89
CA ASP A 24 -19.30 -5.60 -10.88
C ASP A 24 -17.97 -6.37 -10.85
N LYS A 25 -17.74 -7.10 -9.76
CA LYS A 25 -16.57 -7.98 -9.58
C LYS A 25 -16.94 -9.46 -9.63
N THR A 26 -18.21 -9.80 -9.89
CA THR A 26 -18.64 -11.20 -9.91
C THR A 26 -18.01 -12.06 -11.01
N PRO A 27 -17.52 -11.55 -12.16
CA PRO A 27 -16.74 -12.36 -13.09
C PRO A 27 -15.47 -12.97 -12.46
N HIS A 28 -14.90 -12.31 -11.46
CA HIS A 28 -13.77 -12.87 -10.72
C HIS A 28 -14.21 -14.00 -9.78
N ILE A 29 -15.44 -13.97 -9.27
CA ILE A 29 -15.97 -15.03 -8.42
C ILE A 29 -16.18 -16.31 -9.23
N GLU A 30 -16.76 -16.22 -10.42
CA GLU A 30 -16.90 -17.37 -11.33
C GLU A 30 -15.54 -18.05 -11.58
N ARG A 31 -14.52 -17.26 -11.93
CA ARG A 31 -13.17 -17.80 -12.14
C ARG A 31 -12.59 -18.46 -10.89
N LEU A 32 -12.76 -17.86 -9.71
CA LEU A 32 -12.26 -18.48 -8.46
C LEU A 32 -12.88 -19.86 -8.24
N LEU A 33 -14.16 -20.02 -8.56
CA LEU A 33 -14.87 -21.27 -8.36
C LEU A 33 -14.46 -22.36 -9.37
N ASP A 34 -14.04 -21.95 -10.57
CA ASP A 34 -13.48 -22.84 -11.58
C ASP A 34 -12.03 -23.26 -11.26
N ASP A 35 -11.24 -22.33 -10.73
CA ASP A 35 -9.80 -22.55 -10.47
C ASP A 35 -9.53 -23.40 -9.23
N GLY A 36 -10.44 -23.38 -8.24
CA GLY A 36 -10.23 -24.14 -7.02
C GLY A 36 -11.12 -23.74 -5.86
N LYS A 37 -10.58 -23.88 -4.65
CA LYS A 37 -11.38 -23.88 -3.42
C LYS A 37 -10.85 -22.98 -2.32
N HIS A 38 -9.53 -22.98 -2.10
CA HIS A 38 -8.91 -22.24 -1.02
C HIS A 38 -8.05 -21.11 -1.59
N PHE A 39 -8.46 -19.87 -1.35
CA PHE A 39 -7.81 -18.69 -1.90
C PHE A 39 -7.37 -17.71 -0.82
N PHE A 40 -6.23 -17.09 -1.09
CA PHE A 40 -5.67 -16.01 -0.31
C PHE A 40 -5.44 -14.79 -1.19
N LEU A 41 -5.91 -13.63 -0.71
CA LEU A 41 -5.70 -12.35 -1.36
C LEU A 41 -5.18 -11.32 -0.36
N SER A 42 -3.97 -10.80 -0.59
CA SER A 42 -3.50 -9.58 0.05
C SER A 42 -3.75 -8.38 -0.88
N ARG A 43 -4.35 -7.33 -0.32
CA ARG A 43 -4.45 -6.01 -0.94
C ARG A 43 -4.28 -4.94 0.13
N PRO A 44 -3.77 -3.76 -0.20
CA PRO A 44 -3.71 -2.63 0.73
C PRO A 44 -5.09 -2.27 1.32
N ARG A 45 -5.10 -1.47 2.39
CA ARG A 45 -6.34 -1.00 3.03
C ARG A 45 -7.23 -0.25 2.02
N ARG A 46 -8.54 -0.26 2.25
CA ARG A 46 -9.54 0.49 1.45
C ARG A 46 -9.64 0.10 -0.05
N PHE A 47 -9.12 -1.07 -0.43
CA PHE A 47 -9.23 -1.59 -1.81
C PHE A 47 -10.54 -2.35 -2.13
N GLY A 48 -11.47 -2.46 -1.19
CA GLY A 48 -12.75 -3.14 -1.40
C GLY A 48 -12.78 -4.63 -1.01
N LYS A 49 -11.74 -5.14 -0.33
CA LYS A 49 -11.67 -6.54 0.15
C LYS A 49 -12.91 -6.97 0.95
N SER A 50 -13.29 -6.19 1.96
CA SER A 50 -14.43 -6.50 2.83
C SER A 50 -15.77 -6.49 2.09
N LEU A 51 -15.92 -5.60 1.10
CA LEU A 51 -17.09 -5.59 0.20
C LEU A 51 -17.11 -6.81 -0.73
N PHE A 52 -15.95 -7.22 -1.24
CA PHE A 52 -15.83 -8.43 -2.05
C PHE A 52 -16.18 -9.69 -1.23
N LEU A 53 -15.72 -9.78 0.01
CA LEU A 53 -16.13 -10.83 0.95
C LEU A 53 -17.63 -10.80 1.25
N ASP A 54 -18.22 -9.63 1.43
CA ASP A 54 -19.67 -9.51 1.62
C ASP A 54 -20.46 -9.93 0.38
N THR A 55 -19.93 -9.63 -0.82
CA THR A 55 -20.50 -10.11 -2.09
C THR A 55 -20.46 -11.64 -2.17
N LEU A 56 -19.33 -12.27 -1.79
CA LEU A 56 -19.22 -13.73 -1.70
C LEU A 56 -20.23 -14.32 -0.69
N LYS A 57 -20.36 -13.72 0.50
CA LYS A 57 -21.34 -14.13 1.51
C LYS A 57 -22.75 -14.16 0.92
N GLU A 58 -23.20 -13.05 0.34
CA GLU A 58 -24.57 -12.94 -0.20
C GLU A 58 -24.79 -13.88 -1.39
N LEU A 59 -23.75 -14.20 -2.16
CA LEU A 59 -23.82 -15.19 -3.24
C LEU A 59 -24.06 -16.60 -2.69
N PHE A 60 -23.23 -17.04 -1.74
CA PHE A 60 -23.35 -18.38 -1.13
C PHE A 60 -24.64 -18.58 -0.34
N GLU A 61 -25.17 -17.52 0.29
CA GLU A 61 -26.46 -17.57 1.00
C GLU A 61 -27.68 -17.59 0.04
N GLY A 62 -27.48 -17.40 -1.26
CA GLY A 62 -28.53 -17.44 -2.28
C GLY A 62 -29.41 -16.19 -2.31
N SER A 63 -28.83 -15.00 -2.13
CA SER A 63 -29.54 -13.71 -2.19
C SER A 63 -29.77 -13.24 -3.64
N GLU A 64 -30.43 -14.05 -4.48
CA GLU A 64 -30.61 -13.86 -5.94
C GLU A 64 -30.95 -12.42 -6.36
N ALA A 65 -31.94 -11.81 -5.71
CA ALA A 65 -32.40 -10.45 -6.02
C ALA A 65 -31.29 -9.39 -5.98
N LEU A 66 -30.22 -9.59 -5.17
CA LEU A 66 -29.10 -8.65 -5.11
C LEU A 66 -28.20 -8.72 -6.35
N PHE A 67 -28.20 -9.85 -7.06
CA PHE A 67 -27.33 -10.13 -8.20
C PHE A 67 -27.98 -9.84 -9.55
N GLU A 68 -29.26 -9.48 -9.59
CA GLU A 68 -29.94 -9.09 -10.83
C GLU A 68 -29.14 -8.03 -11.60
N GLY A 69 -28.83 -8.33 -12.88
CA GLY A 69 -28.06 -7.46 -13.76
C GLY A 69 -26.54 -7.48 -13.55
N LEU A 70 -26.01 -8.35 -12.68
CA LEU A 70 -24.58 -8.66 -12.57
C LEU A 70 -24.22 -9.86 -13.44
N ALA A 71 -22.95 -9.98 -13.82
CA ALA A 71 -22.48 -10.99 -14.76
C ALA A 71 -22.77 -12.43 -14.29
N ILE A 72 -22.61 -12.70 -12.98
CA ILE A 72 -22.78 -14.05 -12.41
C ILE A 72 -24.22 -14.52 -12.36
N HIS A 73 -25.20 -13.63 -12.52
CA HIS A 73 -26.60 -13.91 -12.26
C HIS A 73 -27.15 -15.09 -13.07
N GLY A 74 -26.80 -15.15 -14.36
CA GLY A 74 -27.25 -16.22 -15.24
C GLY A 74 -26.45 -17.52 -15.14
N GLY A 75 -25.28 -17.50 -14.49
CA GLY A 75 -24.37 -18.65 -14.35
C GLY A 75 -24.45 -19.36 -12.99
N TRP A 76 -25.16 -18.79 -12.02
CA TRP A 76 -25.27 -19.32 -10.67
C TRP A 76 -26.54 -20.17 -10.46
N ASP A 77 -26.41 -21.27 -9.72
CA ASP A 77 -27.55 -22.06 -9.25
C ASP A 77 -28.14 -21.46 -7.97
N TRP A 78 -29.20 -20.65 -8.12
CA TRP A 78 -29.89 -20.00 -7.00
C TRP A 78 -30.73 -20.96 -6.13
N SER A 79 -30.86 -22.23 -6.51
CA SER A 79 -31.48 -23.25 -5.66
C SER A 79 -30.53 -23.75 -4.57
N ALA A 80 -29.22 -23.66 -4.80
CA ALA A 80 -28.19 -24.01 -3.83
C ALA A 80 -27.97 -22.89 -2.82
N ARG A 81 -27.85 -23.25 -1.53
CA ARG A 81 -27.54 -22.34 -0.43
C ARG A 81 -26.50 -22.98 0.48
N ASN A 82 -25.30 -22.40 0.50
CA ASN A 82 -24.22 -22.87 1.35
C ASN A 82 -24.24 -22.10 2.69
N PRO A 83 -24.11 -22.78 3.84
CA PRO A 83 -23.84 -22.09 5.10
C PRO A 83 -22.56 -21.26 4.99
N VAL A 84 -22.54 -20.05 5.56
CA VAL A 84 -21.36 -19.17 5.52
C VAL A 84 -20.83 -18.93 6.92
N ILE A 85 -19.56 -19.28 7.14
CA ILE A 85 -18.82 -18.83 8.32
C ILE A 85 -17.98 -17.62 7.94
N ARG A 86 -18.31 -16.46 8.51
CA ARG A 86 -17.53 -15.23 8.35
C ARG A 86 -16.83 -14.85 9.65
N LEU A 87 -15.50 -14.84 9.62
CA LEU A 87 -14.65 -14.33 10.70
C LEU A 87 -14.06 -12.98 10.28
N SER A 88 -14.08 -12.00 11.18
CA SER A 88 -13.45 -10.70 10.94
C SER A 88 -12.61 -10.32 12.15
N PHE A 89 -11.35 -9.97 11.91
CA PHE A 89 -10.45 -9.46 12.94
C PHE A 89 -10.37 -7.92 12.94
N GLY A 90 -11.33 -7.24 12.29
CA GLY A 90 -11.39 -5.78 12.21
C GLY A 90 -11.52 -5.06 13.54
N SER A 91 -11.98 -5.74 14.58
CA SER A 91 -12.11 -5.22 15.93
C SER A 91 -11.58 -6.22 16.94
N GLY A 92 -10.80 -5.75 17.91
CA GLY A 92 -10.26 -6.57 19.00
C GLY A 92 -9.12 -5.87 19.73
N HIS A 93 -8.78 -6.37 20.91
CA HIS A 93 -7.61 -5.92 21.67
C HIS A 93 -6.50 -6.98 21.56
N PHE A 94 -5.83 -7.02 20.40
CA PHE A 94 -4.87 -8.10 20.10
C PHE A 94 -3.50 -7.93 20.75
N THR A 95 -3.24 -6.80 21.40
CA THR A 95 -2.07 -6.58 22.26
C THR A 95 -2.23 -7.18 23.66
N ALA A 96 -3.47 -7.48 24.07
CA ALA A 96 -3.73 -8.10 25.37
C ALA A 96 -3.45 -9.61 25.30
N PRO A 97 -2.86 -10.21 26.35
CA PRO A 97 -2.81 -11.67 26.48
C PRO A 97 -4.21 -12.27 26.32
N ASP A 98 -4.33 -13.37 25.59
CA ASP A 98 -5.61 -14.04 25.26
C ASP A 98 -6.63 -13.22 24.45
N GLY A 99 -6.32 -11.97 24.06
CA GLY A 99 -7.27 -11.09 23.36
C GLY A 99 -7.84 -11.70 22.07
N LEU A 100 -7.00 -12.37 21.29
CA LEU A 100 -7.43 -13.07 20.08
C LEU A 100 -8.32 -14.28 20.40
N ARG A 101 -7.96 -15.08 21.41
CA ARG A 101 -8.74 -16.26 21.81
C ARG A 101 -10.15 -15.88 22.22
N ILE A 102 -10.28 -14.83 23.04
CA ILE A 102 -11.58 -14.28 23.46
C ILE A 102 -12.39 -13.81 22.24
N ASN A 103 -11.74 -13.08 21.33
CA ASN A 103 -12.37 -12.59 20.12
C ASN A 103 -12.91 -13.73 19.24
N VAL A 104 -12.09 -14.75 18.93
CA VAL A 104 -12.51 -15.90 18.12
C VAL A 104 -13.65 -16.65 18.80
N MET A 105 -13.55 -16.96 20.09
CA MET A 105 -14.60 -17.69 20.81
C MET A 105 -15.93 -16.92 20.83
N ALA A 106 -15.90 -15.59 20.93
CA ALA A 106 -17.09 -14.75 20.84
C ALA A 106 -17.71 -14.77 19.43
N GLN A 107 -16.90 -14.77 18.38
CA GLN A 107 -17.37 -14.89 17.00
C GLN A 107 -18.01 -16.26 16.73
N LEU A 108 -17.35 -17.35 17.13
CA LEU A 108 -17.89 -18.71 17.01
C LEU A 108 -19.21 -18.86 17.78
N GLY A 109 -19.28 -18.40 19.03
CA GLY A 109 -20.51 -18.44 19.82
C GLY A 109 -21.64 -17.53 19.30
N ARG A 110 -21.34 -16.55 18.42
CA ARG A 110 -22.37 -15.81 17.69
C ARG A 110 -22.91 -16.64 16.51
N LEU A 111 -22.02 -17.20 15.70
CA LEU A 111 -22.38 -18.04 14.56
C LEU A 111 -23.19 -19.27 14.97
N GLU A 112 -22.82 -19.90 16.09
CA GLU A 112 -23.57 -21.01 16.68
C GLU A 112 -25.00 -20.61 17.05
N ARG A 113 -25.18 -19.45 17.70
CA ARG A 113 -26.51 -18.94 18.04
C ARG A 113 -27.35 -18.59 16.81
N GLU A 114 -26.73 -18.03 15.78
CA GLU A 114 -27.38 -17.73 14.51
C GLU A 114 -27.84 -19.01 13.79
N ALA A 115 -27.07 -20.10 13.93
CA ALA A 115 -27.39 -21.41 13.38
C ALA A 115 -28.28 -22.29 14.28
N GLY A 116 -28.58 -21.86 15.52
CA GLY A 116 -29.32 -22.68 16.49
C GLY A 116 -28.55 -23.91 17.00
N LEU A 117 -27.22 -23.84 17.02
CA LEU A 117 -26.32 -24.91 17.47
C LEU A 117 -25.79 -24.62 18.88
N GLU A 118 -25.57 -25.68 19.67
CA GLU A 118 -24.89 -25.60 20.97
C GLU A 118 -23.66 -26.52 20.96
N LEU A 119 -22.48 -25.93 20.78
CA LEU A 119 -21.21 -26.67 20.73
C LEU A 119 -20.42 -26.46 22.03
N ALA A 120 -19.96 -27.57 22.63
CA ALA A 120 -19.23 -27.57 23.88
C ALA A 120 -17.75 -27.96 23.68
N CYS A 121 -17.00 -27.13 22.97
CA CYS A 121 -15.56 -27.34 22.73
C CYS A 121 -14.72 -26.29 23.49
N PRO A 122 -13.67 -26.71 24.22
CA PRO A 122 -12.88 -25.81 25.05
C PRO A 122 -11.88 -24.96 24.23
N SER A 123 -11.39 -25.46 23.10
CA SER A 123 -10.43 -24.76 22.25
C SER A 123 -11.09 -24.12 21.03
N ALA A 124 -10.54 -22.99 20.59
CA ALA A 124 -11.06 -22.28 19.42
C ALA A 124 -10.91 -23.09 18.10
N PRO A 125 -9.78 -23.77 17.82
CA PRO A 125 -9.66 -24.61 16.62
C PRO A 125 -10.66 -25.77 16.58
N GLU A 126 -10.81 -26.52 17.68
CA GLU A 126 -11.76 -27.64 17.74
C GLU A 126 -13.20 -27.13 17.58
N ARG A 127 -13.56 -26.04 18.27
CA ARG A 127 -14.89 -25.44 18.16
C ARG A 127 -15.18 -24.98 16.73
N PHE A 128 -14.18 -24.47 16.02
CA PHE A 128 -14.31 -24.07 14.63
C PHE A 128 -14.50 -25.26 13.69
N SER A 129 -13.72 -26.35 13.85
CA SER A 129 -13.92 -27.60 13.10
C SER A 129 -15.31 -28.19 13.31
N GLU A 130 -15.77 -28.27 14.57
CA GLU A 130 -17.09 -28.80 14.89
C GLU A 130 -18.21 -27.92 14.33
N LEU A 131 -18.04 -26.60 14.33
CA LEU A 131 -18.99 -25.69 13.69
C LEU A 131 -19.10 -25.93 12.18
N ILE A 132 -17.98 -26.13 11.49
CA ILE A 132 -17.98 -26.42 10.04
C ILE A 132 -18.77 -27.71 9.76
N ARG A 133 -18.46 -28.79 10.49
CA ARG A 133 -19.14 -30.09 10.33
C ARG A 133 -20.63 -30.00 10.66
N ALA A 134 -20.97 -29.39 11.78
CA ALA A 134 -22.36 -29.24 12.20
C ALA A 134 -23.19 -28.40 11.21
N LEU A 135 -22.62 -27.35 10.64
CA LEU A 135 -23.29 -26.55 9.61
C LEU A 135 -23.49 -27.33 8.31
N HIS A 136 -22.50 -28.12 7.88
CA HIS A 136 -22.64 -28.99 6.72
C HIS A 136 -23.72 -30.06 6.94
N GLU A 137 -23.70 -30.74 8.10
CA GLU A 137 -24.70 -31.76 8.47
C GLU A 137 -26.11 -31.18 8.58
N HIS A 138 -26.26 -29.98 9.16
CA HIS A 138 -27.55 -29.33 9.35
C HIS A 138 -28.11 -28.73 8.05
N GLY A 139 -27.24 -28.10 7.24
CA GLY A 139 -27.62 -27.41 6.02
C GLY A 139 -27.69 -28.30 4.78
N GLY A 140 -27.06 -29.47 4.80
CA GLY A 140 -26.98 -30.40 3.67
C GLY A 140 -26.04 -29.98 2.54
N GLU A 141 -25.46 -28.78 2.63
CA GLU A 141 -24.56 -28.18 1.65
C GLU A 141 -23.22 -27.82 2.31
N PRO A 142 -22.06 -28.01 1.63
CA PRO A 142 -20.76 -27.69 2.21
C PRO A 142 -20.62 -26.19 2.53
N VAL A 143 -19.80 -25.86 3.51
CA VAL A 143 -19.70 -24.52 4.11
C VAL A 143 -18.75 -23.61 3.33
N ALA A 144 -19.11 -22.33 3.16
CA ALA A 144 -18.20 -21.29 2.70
C ALA A 144 -17.51 -20.59 3.89
N VAL A 145 -16.19 -20.56 3.92
CA VAL A 145 -15.39 -19.97 4.99
C VAL A 145 -14.73 -18.66 4.53
N LEU A 146 -15.11 -17.54 5.13
CA LEU A 146 -14.65 -16.20 4.74
C LEU A 146 -13.92 -15.53 5.92
N VAL A 147 -12.69 -15.09 5.71
CA VAL A 147 -11.85 -14.50 6.77
C VAL A 147 -11.32 -13.13 6.33
N ASP A 148 -11.67 -12.10 7.10
CA ASP A 148 -11.24 -10.72 6.87
C ASP A 148 -10.23 -10.23 7.92
N GLU A 149 -9.29 -9.39 7.49
CA GLU A 149 -8.16 -8.86 8.28
C GLU A 149 -7.37 -9.94 9.05
N TYR A 150 -7.10 -11.09 8.41
CA TYR A 150 -6.46 -12.27 9.02
C TYR A 150 -5.13 -11.97 9.75
N ASP A 151 -4.42 -10.94 9.30
CA ASP A 151 -3.10 -10.50 9.68
C ASP A 151 -3.11 -9.52 10.87
N LYS A 152 -4.24 -8.86 11.12
CA LYS A 152 -4.36 -7.80 12.12
C LYS A 152 -3.99 -8.23 13.54
N PRO A 153 -4.36 -9.43 14.03
CA PRO A 153 -3.96 -9.86 15.37
C PRO A 153 -2.44 -9.94 15.56
N ILE A 154 -1.69 -10.15 14.48
CA ILE A 154 -0.23 -10.18 14.49
C ILE A 154 0.32 -8.76 14.34
N LEU A 155 -0.21 -7.95 13.41
CA LEU A 155 0.21 -6.56 13.20
C LEU A 155 0.07 -5.71 14.46
N ASP A 156 -1.07 -5.81 15.14
CA ASP A 156 -1.33 -5.01 16.34
C ASP A 156 -0.40 -5.41 17.49
N ALA A 157 0.09 -6.65 17.50
CA ALA A 157 0.96 -7.20 18.54
C ALA A 157 2.46 -7.14 18.19
N LEU A 158 2.89 -6.51 17.08
CA LEU A 158 4.29 -6.47 16.65
C LEU A 158 5.26 -5.89 17.69
N GLU A 159 4.79 -4.98 18.55
CA GLU A 159 5.58 -4.39 19.63
C GLU A 159 5.60 -5.26 20.91
N VAL A 160 4.86 -6.38 20.93
CA VAL A 160 4.75 -7.33 22.05
C VAL A 160 5.00 -8.76 21.55
N PRO A 161 6.28 -9.17 21.37
CA PRO A 161 6.64 -10.41 20.66
C PRO A 161 5.97 -11.68 21.19
N GLU A 162 5.85 -11.82 22.51
CA GLU A 162 5.20 -12.99 23.13
C GLU A 162 3.71 -13.10 22.75
N VAL A 163 3.01 -11.96 22.69
CA VAL A 163 1.59 -11.91 22.27
C VAL A 163 1.47 -12.15 20.77
N ALA A 164 2.34 -11.58 19.94
CA ALA A 164 2.37 -11.84 18.50
C ALA A 164 2.57 -13.32 18.20
N LYS A 165 3.49 -13.99 18.92
CA LYS A 165 3.76 -15.42 18.80
C LYS A 165 2.56 -16.26 19.22
N ALA A 166 1.93 -15.95 20.37
CA ALA A 166 0.72 -16.63 20.82
C ALA A 166 -0.45 -16.47 19.83
N ASN A 167 -0.63 -15.26 19.28
CA ASN A 167 -1.65 -14.98 18.27
C ASN A 167 -1.40 -15.79 16.98
N ARG A 168 -0.14 -15.84 16.52
CA ARG A 168 0.28 -16.66 15.37
C ARG A 168 0.01 -18.15 15.59
N ASP A 169 0.33 -18.68 16.77
CA ASP A 169 0.13 -20.09 17.09
C ASP A 169 -1.37 -20.46 17.11
N LEU A 170 -2.23 -19.59 17.65
CA LEU A 170 -3.67 -19.79 17.64
C LEU A 170 -4.25 -19.75 16.22
N LEU A 171 -3.85 -18.77 15.40
CA LEU A 171 -4.27 -18.65 14.00
C LEU A 171 -3.83 -19.86 13.18
N ARG A 172 -2.62 -20.37 13.39
CA ARG A 172 -2.14 -21.59 12.74
C ARG A 172 -3.04 -22.79 13.07
N GLY A 173 -3.46 -22.95 14.32
CA GLY A 173 -4.43 -23.98 14.71
C GLY A 173 -5.78 -23.79 14.02
N LEU A 174 -6.29 -22.56 14.01
CA LEU A 174 -7.57 -22.21 13.39
C LEU A 174 -7.59 -22.47 11.87
N TYR A 175 -6.51 -22.16 11.15
CA TYR A 175 -6.43 -22.44 9.71
C TYR A 175 -6.08 -23.90 9.41
N GLY A 176 -5.44 -24.61 10.33
CA GLY A 176 -5.28 -26.07 10.25
C GLY A 176 -6.62 -26.79 10.24
N ALA A 177 -7.59 -26.33 11.03
CA ALA A 177 -8.96 -26.86 11.04
C ALA A 177 -9.65 -26.79 9.67
N VAL A 178 -9.35 -25.78 8.84
CA VAL A 178 -9.89 -25.65 7.47
C VAL A 178 -9.45 -26.82 6.60
N LYS A 179 -8.19 -27.27 6.74
CA LYS A 179 -7.67 -28.43 5.99
C LYS A 179 -8.31 -29.73 6.47
N ASP A 180 -8.44 -29.91 7.77
CA ASP A 180 -9.00 -31.13 8.35
C ASP A 180 -10.50 -31.29 8.02
N CYS A 181 -11.19 -30.17 7.77
CA CYS A 181 -12.58 -30.10 7.34
C CYS A 181 -12.73 -29.90 5.82
N ASP A 182 -11.73 -30.25 4.99
CA ASP A 182 -11.80 -30.03 3.54
C ASP A 182 -13.09 -30.60 2.94
N ALA A 183 -13.47 -31.83 3.27
CA ALA A 183 -14.69 -32.45 2.73
C ALA A 183 -16.00 -31.67 3.04
N ASP A 184 -16.00 -30.88 4.11
CA ASP A 184 -17.16 -30.11 4.58
C ASP A 184 -17.18 -28.67 4.05
N ILE A 185 -16.17 -28.26 3.29
CA ILE A 185 -16.01 -26.88 2.80
C ILE A 185 -16.35 -26.83 1.32
N ARG A 186 -17.15 -25.85 0.90
CA ARG A 186 -17.40 -25.53 -0.51
C ARG A 186 -16.32 -24.62 -1.08
N PHE A 187 -15.90 -23.65 -0.28
CA PHE A 187 -15.01 -22.56 -0.67
C PHE A 187 -14.41 -21.89 0.56
N SER A 188 -13.17 -21.43 0.49
CA SER A 188 -12.61 -20.54 1.52
C SER A 188 -11.82 -19.38 0.94
N PHE A 189 -12.06 -18.18 1.46
CA PHE A 189 -11.36 -16.97 1.05
C PHE A 189 -10.81 -16.23 2.26
N ILE A 190 -9.48 -16.05 2.29
CA ILE A 190 -8.77 -15.38 3.38
C ILE A 190 -8.14 -14.11 2.82
N THR A 191 -8.35 -12.99 3.50
CA THR A 191 -7.84 -11.69 3.03
C THR A 191 -7.30 -10.81 4.15
N GLY A 192 -6.37 -9.92 3.79
CA GLY A 192 -5.66 -9.04 4.71
C GLY A 192 -4.86 -7.98 3.97
N VAL A 193 -3.99 -7.27 4.71
CA VAL A 193 -3.08 -6.26 4.15
C VAL A 193 -1.71 -6.88 3.87
N SER A 194 -1.16 -7.63 4.81
CA SER A 194 0.16 -8.26 4.68
C SER A 194 0.08 -9.71 4.20
N LYS A 195 1.25 -10.27 3.86
CA LYS A 195 1.45 -11.70 3.59
C LYS A 195 2.34 -12.33 4.65
N PHE A 196 1.94 -12.29 5.94
CA PHE A 196 2.67 -13.03 6.99
C PHE A 196 2.96 -14.45 6.52
N SER A 197 4.23 -14.85 6.66
CA SER A 197 4.83 -16.06 6.07
C SER A 197 3.81 -17.20 5.94
N LYS A 198 3.42 -17.49 4.69
CA LYS A 198 2.52 -18.59 4.33
C LYS A 198 3.03 -19.92 4.88
N VAL A 199 4.35 -20.07 4.95
CA VAL A 199 5.06 -21.23 5.50
C VAL A 199 4.83 -21.41 7.00
N SER A 200 4.52 -20.34 7.75
CA SER A 200 4.36 -20.42 9.21
C SER A 200 2.91 -20.44 9.70
N LEU A 201 2.02 -19.67 9.08
CA LEU A 201 0.60 -19.59 9.45
C LEU A 201 -0.25 -20.64 8.73
N PHE A 202 0.04 -20.87 7.44
CA PHE A 202 -0.71 -21.78 6.59
C PHE A 202 0.05 -23.09 6.32
N SER A 203 1.04 -23.44 7.14
CA SER A 203 1.63 -24.79 7.09
C SER A 203 0.58 -25.88 7.30
N GLY A 204 -0.45 -25.57 8.07
CA GLY A 204 -1.64 -26.41 8.24
C GLY A 204 -2.63 -26.38 7.08
N LEU A 205 -2.49 -25.48 6.09
CA LEU A 205 -3.38 -25.33 4.93
C LEU A 205 -2.54 -25.22 3.63
N ASN A 206 -1.92 -26.33 3.25
CA ASN A 206 -0.94 -26.39 2.17
C ASN A 206 -1.53 -26.29 0.74
N ASN A 207 -2.86 -26.32 0.61
CA ASN A 207 -3.60 -26.15 -0.65
C ASN A 207 -4.11 -24.71 -0.87
N LEU A 208 -3.71 -23.76 -0.02
CA LEU A 208 -4.09 -22.35 -0.17
C LEU A 208 -3.39 -21.71 -1.38
N THR A 209 -4.18 -21.22 -2.33
CA THR A 209 -3.68 -20.55 -3.54
C THR A 209 -3.57 -19.04 -3.29
N ASP A 210 -2.36 -18.48 -3.42
CA ASP A 210 -2.15 -17.02 -3.30
C ASP A 210 -2.34 -16.36 -4.66
N ILE A 211 -3.44 -15.64 -4.82
CA ILE A 211 -3.81 -14.94 -6.07
C ILE A 211 -3.37 -13.47 -6.07
N THR A 212 -2.59 -13.04 -5.07
CA THR A 212 -2.25 -11.62 -4.88
C THR A 212 -1.56 -11.02 -6.10
N ILE A 213 -0.59 -11.71 -6.68
CA ILE A 213 0.17 -11.25 -7.86
C ILE A 213 -0.26 -11.97 -9.14
N ASP A 214 -1.36 -12.72 -9.09
CA ASP A 214 -1.87 -13.39 -10.26
C ASP A 214 -2.48 -12.34 -11.21
N PRO A 215 -2.01 -12.24 -12.47
CA PRO A 215 -2.50 -11.24 -13.42
C PRO A 215 -4.00 -11.35 -13.68
N GLN A 216 -4.58 -12.56 -13.61
CA GLN A 216 -6.01 -12.80 -13.84
C GLN A 216 -6.89 -12.20 -12.73
N TYR A 217 -6.33 -12.03 -11.54
CA TYR A 217 -6.99 -11.47 -10.36
C TYR A 217 -6.50 -10.07 -10.00
N SER A 218 -5.65 -9.47 -10.83
CA SER A 218 -5.07 -8.14 -10.61
C SER A 218 -6.11 -7.08 -10.21
N ALA A 219 -7.22 -7.00 -10.97
CA ALA A 219 -8.31 -6.05 -10.78
C ALA A 219 -9.55 -6.58 -10.03
N ILE A 220 -9.40 -7.71 -9.30
CA ILE A 220 -10.45 -8.25 -8.40
C ILE A 220 -10.89 -7.21 -7.36
N CYS A 221 -9.96 -6.34 -6.98
CA CYS A 221 -10.15 -5.17 -6.14
C CYS A 221 -9.65 -3.94 -6.89
N GLY A 222 -10.13 -2.75 -6.52
CA GLY A 222 -9.83 -1.52 -7.27
C GLY A 222 -10.78 -1.26 -8.43
N TYR A 223 -10.71 -0.03 -8.97
CA TYR A 223 -11.45 0.35 -10.17
C TYR A 223 -10.50 0.46 -11.36
N ARG A 224 -10.93 0.02 -12.54
CA ARG A 224 -10.23 0.20 -13.82
C ARG A 224 -10.60 1.53 -14.44
N GLU A 225 -9.84 1.96 -15.45
CA GLU A 225 -10.22 3.11 -16.28
C GLU A 225 -11.63 2.93 -16.89
N ALA A 226 -11.92 1.73 -17.40
CA ALA A 226 -13.23 1.38 -17.94
C ALA A 226 -14.37 1.53 -16.91
N ASP A 227 -14.11 1.23 -15.63
CA ASP A 227 -15.12 1.39 -14.57
C ASP A 227 -15.47 2.88 -14.37
N LEU A 228 -14.47 3.76 -14.46
CA LEU A 228 -14.68 5.21 -14.40
C LEU A 228 -15.48 5.72 -15.60
N GLU A 229 -15.17 5.22 -16.80
CA GLU A 229 -15.83 5.62 -18.05
C GLU A 229 -17.26 5.09 -18.20
N THR A 230 -17.60 4.01 -17.51
CA THR A 230 -18.91 3.36 -17.63
C THR A 230 -19.76 3.56 -16.39
N VAL A 231 -19.38 2.96 -15.26
CA VAL A 231 -20.13 2.99 -14.00
C VAL A 231 -20.18 4.40 -13.43
N PHE A 232 -19.03 5.10 -13.41
CA PHE A 232 -18.92 6.44 -12.85
C PHE A 232 -18.98 7.57 -13.88
N ALA A 233 -19.35 7.28 -15.12
CA ALA A 233 -19.49 8.29 -16.18
C ALA A 233 -20.28 9.54 -15.75
N PRO A 234 -21.39 9.44 -14.97
CA PRO A 234 -22.14 10.61 -14.51
C PRO A 234 -21.40 11.52 -13.52
N GLU A 235 -20.32 11.05 -12.90
CA GLU A 235 -19.48 11.81 -11.97
C GLU A 235 -18.32 12.54 -12.68
N LEU A 236 -17.91 12.11 -13.87
CA LEU A 236 -16.77 12.71 -14.58
C LEU A 236 -16.93 14.17 -15.02
N PRO A 237 -18.12 14.69 -15.41
CA PRO A 237 -18.24 16.07 -15.90
C PRO A 237 -17.70 17.10 -14.90
N GLY A 238 -16.79 17.96 -15.35
CA GLY A 238 -16.14 18.99 -14.52
C GLY A 238 -14.89 18.53 -13.76
N LEU A 239 -14.41 17.30 -13.98
CA LEU A 239 -13.10 16.83 -13.53
C LEU A 239 -12.17 16.65 -14.72
N ASP A 240 -10.90 16.96 -14.53
CA ASP A 240 -9.84 16.70 -15.50
C ASP A 240 -9.39 15.24 -15.38
N ARG A 241 -9.62 14.46 -16.44
CA ARG A 241 -9.33 13.02 -16.47
C ARG A 241 -7.84 12.71 -16.37
N ASP A 242 -6.98 13.55 -16.96
CA ASP A 242 -5.54 13.33 -16.90
C ASP A 242 -5.03 13.58 -15.48
N ARG A 243 -5.61 14.57 -14.79
CA ARG A 243 -5.33 14.77 -13.36
C ARG A 243 -5.84 13.63 -12.48
N ILE A 244 -7.00 13.01 -12.78
CA ILE A 244 -7.47 11.81 -12.06
C ILE A 244 -6.45 10.67 -12.20
N ARG A 245 -5.95 10.44 -13.42
CA ARG A 245 -4.93 9.42 -13.69
C ARG A 245 -3.65 9.69 -12.91
N GLU A 246 -3.12 10.90 -12.99
CA GLU A 246 -1.88 11.31 -12.31
C GLU A 246 -1.98 11.17 -10.78
N TRP A 247 -3.13 11.56 -10.21
CA TRP A 247 -3.32 11.57 -8.76
C TRP A 247 -3.62 10.19 -8.19
N TYR A 248 -4.46 9.39 -8.85
CA TYR A 248 -5.10 8.23 -8.24
C TYR A 248 -4.87 6.91 -8.97
N ASN A 249 -4.49 6.91 -10.26
CA ASN A 249 -4.21 5.65 -10.99
C ASN A 249 -2.77 5.22 -10.78
N GLY A 250 -2.52 3.92 -10.64
CA GLY A 250 -1.14 3.49 -10.42
C GLY A 250 -0.91 2.05 -10.06
N TYR A 251 -1.85 1.47 -9.31
CA TYR A 251 -1.63 0.19 -8.65
C TYR A 251 -1.67 -0.97 -9.65
N SER A 252 -0.65 -1.83 -9.59
CA SER A 252 -0.58 -3.07 -10.35
C SER A 252 -0.10 -4.24 -9.49
N TRP A 253 -0.69 -5.40 -9.79
CA TRP A 253 -0.32 -6.71 -9.26
C TRP A 253 -0.03 -7.66 -10.43
N ARG A 254 0.83 -7.23 -11.37
CA ARG A 254 1.15 -7.89 -12.65
C ARG A 254 0.03 -7.93 -13.69
N GLY A 255 -1.09 -7.25 -13.46
CA GLY A 255 -2.14 -7.10 -14.47
C GLY A 255 -1.71 -6.17 -15.60
N ASP A 256 -2.31 -6.36 -16.78
CA ASP A 256 -2.11 -5.51 -17.95
C ASP A 256 -2.61 -4.07 -17.72
N GLU A 257 -3.61 -3.91 -16.85
CA GLU A 257 -4.21 -2.63 -16.49
C GLU A 257 -3.90 -2.26 -15.05
N LYS A 258 -3.53 -1.00 -14.84
CA LYS A 258 -3.45 -0.38 -13.51
C LYS A 258 -4.85 -0.07 -12.99
N VAL A 259 -5.00 -0.11 -11.67
CA VAL A 259 -6.26 0.21 -10.99
C VAL A 259 -6.12 1.40 -10.05
N TYR A 260 -7.25 2.06 -9.87
CA TYR A 260 -7.49 3.09 -8.88
C TYR A 260 -7.84 2.49 -7.52
N ASN A 261 -7.45 3.18 -6.46
CA ASN A 261 -8.03 2.92 -5.15
C ASN A 261 -9.52 3.32 -5.14
N PRO A 262 -10.46 2.42 -4.75
CA PRO A 262 -11.87 2.73 -4.76
C PRO A 262 -12.27 3.88 -3.84
N PHE A 263 -11.67 3.95 -2.66
CA PHE A 263 -12.03 4.93 -1.65
C PHE A 263 -11.61 6.34 -2.08
N ASP A 264 -10.39 6.49 -2.61
CA ASP A 264 -9.88 7.79 -3.06
C ASP A 264 -10.70 8.34 -4.24
N ILE A 265 -11.12 7.49 -5.18
CA ILE A 265 -12.00 7.88 -6.29
C ILE A 265 -13.39 8.30 -5.79
N LEU A 266 -13.98 7.57 -4.85
CA LEU A 266 -15.28 7.94 -4.30
C LEU A 266 -15.20 9.26 -3.53
N LEU A 267 -14.09 9.51 -2.82
CA LEU A 267 -13.85 10.78 -2.13
C LEU A 267 -13.69 11.93 -3.11
N LEU A 268 -12.92 11.76 -4.19
CA LEU A 268 -12.80 12.74 -5.27
C LEU A 268 -14.16 13.10 -5.87
N PHE A 269 -15.03 12.12 -6.13
CA PHE A 269 -16.37 12.40 -6.67
C PHE A 269 -17.25 13.17 -5.69
N ARG A 270 -17.05 12.98 -4.37
CA ARG A 270 -17.76 13.72 -3.33
C ARG A 270 -17.21 15.13 -3.13
N SER A 271 -15.89 15.28 -2.95
CA SER A 271 -15.23 16.56 -2.65
C SER A 271 -15.13 17.46 -3.88
N ARG A 272 -15.00 16.86 -5.07
CA ARG A 272 -14.69 17.53 -6.34
C ARG A 272 -13.31 18.20 -6.33
N GLU A 273 -12.46 17.85 -5.38
CA GLU A 273 -11.14 18.41 -5.18
C GLU A 273 -10.08 17.30 -5.14
N PHE A 274 -8.92 17.57 -5.72
CA PHE A 274 -7.79 16.64 -5.71
C PHE A 274 -7.04 16.76 -4.38
N GLU A 275 -7.23 15.78 -3.52
CA GLU A 275 -6.66 15.72 -2.18
C GLU A 275 -5.97 14.38 -1.93
N ALA A 276 -5.10 14.36 -0.91
CA ALA A 276 -4.43 13.15 -0.46
C ALA A 276 -5.22 12.51 0.70
N HIS A 277 -6.04 11.52 0.36
CA HIS A 277 -6.92 10.75 1.24
C HIS A 277 -6.29 9.46 1.80
N TRP A 278 -5.24 8.94 1.15
CA TRP A 278 -4.52 7.72 1.51
C TRP A 278 -3.94 7.75 2.94
N PHE A 279 -3.52 8.92 3.41
CA PHE A 279 -2.75 9.09 4.65
C PHE A 279 -3.57 9.35 5.91
N GLU A 280 -4.89 9.50 5.82
CA GLU A 280 -5.68 10.01 6.96
C GLU A 280 -5.85 9.03 8.13
N THR A 281 -5.52 7.73 8.01
CA THR A 281 -5.63 6.80 9.15
C THR A 281 -4.59 5.67 9.19
N GLY A 282 -3.73 5.63 10.22
CA GLY A 282 -3.47 4.40 10.97
C GLY A 282 -2.26 3.51 10.65
N SER A 283 -1.35 3.85 9.75
CA SER A 283 -0.17 3.00 9.45
C SER A 283 1.20 3.69 9.20
N PRO A 284 1.34 5.03 9.10
CA PRO A 284 2.65 5.62 8.78
C PRO A 284 3.73 5.35 9.82
N LYS A 285 3.40 5.29 11.12
CA LYS A 285 4.43 5.29 12.17
C LYS A 285 5.32 4.04 12.10
N PHE A 286 4.75 2.84 12.16
CA PHE A 286 5.52 1.60 12.10
C PHE A 286 6.35 1.48 10.82
N LEU A 287 5.75 1.79 9.67
CA LEU A 287 6.47 1.80 8.39
C LEU A 287 7.63 2.77 8.43
N VAL A 288 7.36 4.04 8.76
CA VAL A 288 8.36 5.10 8.78
C VAL A 288 9.47 4.73 9.76
N ASP A 289 9.15 4.34 11.00
CA ASP A 289 10.15 3.91 11.98
C ASP A 289 10.97 2.70 11.50
N THR A 290 10.39 1.80 10.73
CA THR A 290 11.11 0.66 10.12
C THR A 290 12.06 1.12 9.01
N LEU A 291 11.62 2.01 8.11
CA LEU A 291 12.48 2.59 7.07
C LEU A 291 13.67 3.33 7.70
N PHE A 292 13.45 4.08 8.77
CA PHE A 292 14.50 4.77 9.52
C PHE A 292 15.47 3.81 10.19
N ARG A 293 14.97 2.79 10.90
CA ARG A 293 15.82 1.77 11.55
C ARG A 293 16.68 0.99 10.55
N ARG A 294 16.13 0.75 9.35
CA ARG A 294 16.83 0.05 8.26
C ARG A 294 17.66 0.98 7.37
N GLN A 295 17.70 2.29 7.67
CA GLN A 295 18.43 3.30 6.91
C GLN A 295 18.06 3.32 5.40
N VAL A 296 16.80 3.04 5.08
CA VAL A 296 16.32 3.07 3.69
C VAL A 296 16.28 4.51 3.20
N ARG A 297 16.94 4.78 2.07
CA ARG A 297 17.02 6.12 1.47
C ARG A 297 15.72 6.40 0.73
N SER A 298 15.15 7.60 0.91
CA SER A 298 13.86 7.91 0.28
C SER A 298 13.95 8.03 -1.25
N VAL A 299 15.14 8.36 -1.75
CA VAL A 299 15.47 8.37 -3.19
C VAL A 299 15.42 6.97 -3.82
N ASP A 300 15.65 5.91 -3.04
CA ASP A 300 15.66 4.53 -3.58
C ASP A 300 14.26 3.94 -3.70
N LEU A 301 13.27 4.57 -3.06
CA LEU A 301 11.92 4.03 -2.98
C LEU A 301 11.27 3.90 -4.37
N ASP A 302 11.58 4.82 -5.30
CA ASP A 302 11.08 4.78 -6.67
C ASP A 302 12.04 4.02 -7.59
N GLY A 303 12.02 2.69 -7.51
CA GLY A 303 12.93 1.82 -8.23
C GLY A 303 13.47 0.63 -7.44
N MET A 304 12.94 0.33 -6.25
CA MET A 304 13.38 -0.83 -5.46
C MET A 304 13.18 -2.13 -6.24
N LEU A 305 14.14 -3.05 -6.13
CA LEU A 305 14.06 -4.37 -6.75
C LEU A 305 13.57 -5.39 -5.73
N ALA A 306 12.65 -6.24 -6.14
CA ALA A 306 12.14 -7.36 -5.34
C ALA A 306 12.04 -8.62 -6.20
N ASN A 307 11.91 -9.78 -5.56
CA ASN A 307 11.61 -11.04 -6.24
C ASN A 307 10.41 -11.73 -5.56
N ASP A 308 9.95 -12.84 -6.14
CA ASP A 308 8.80 -13.60 -5.62
C ASP A 308 9.00 -14.03 -4.15
N GLU A 309 10.21 -14.44 -3.78
CA GLU A 309 10.53 -14.90 -2.42
C GLU A 309 10.47 -13.76 -1.40
N LEU A 310 11.02 -12.59 -1.74
CA LEU A 310 11.00 -11.39 -0.91
C LEU A 310 9.58 -10.89 -0.67
N LEU A 311 8.75 -10.84 -1.72
CA LEU A 311 7.36 -10.39 -1.60
C LEU A 311 6.46 -11.39 -0.87
N SER A 312 6.86 -12.66 -0.80
CA SER A 312 6.14 -13.75 -0.14
C SER A 312 6.62 -14.01 1.29
N THR A 313 7.80 -13.52 1.66
CA THR A 313 8.40 -13.69 2.99
C THR A 313 8.07 -12.48 3.85
N PHE A 314 7.29 -12.73 4.90
CA PHE A 314 7.00 -11.71 5.90
C PHE A 314 7.06 -12.40 7.26
N ASP A 315 8.28 -12.56 7.78
CA ASP A 315 8.51 -12.98 9.16
C ASP A 315 8.40 -11.77 10.08
N VAL A 316 7.86 -11.96 11.28
CA VAL A 316 7.65 -10.90 12.27
C VAL A 316 8.98 -10.24 12.65
N ASP A 317 10.08 -11.00 12.61
CA ASP A 317 11.41 -10.55 13.01
C ASP A 317 12.25 -9.95 11.86
N GLU A 318 11.98 -10.34 10.61
CA GLU A 318 12.77 -9.97 9.41
C GLU A 318 11.90 -9.45 8.26
N ILE A 319 11.12 -8.40 8.52
CA ILE A 319 10.33 -7.76 7.47
C ILE A 319 11.26 -6.94 6.55
N ALA A 320 11.36 -7.35 5.29
CA ALA A 320 12.04 -6.59 4.24
C ALA A 320 11.26 -5.29 3.91
N PRO A 321 11.94 -4.13 3.78
CA PRO A 321 11.30 -2.86 3.44
C PRO A 321 10.45 -2.92 2.17
N GLU A 322 10.92 -3.62 1.14
CA GLU A 322 10.27 -3.78 -0.16
C GLU A 322 8.90 -4.47 0.00
N ALA A 323 8.89 -5.60 0.73
CA ALA A 323 7.67 -6.34 1.01
C ALA A 323 6.69 -5.52 1.84
N LEU A 324 7.19 -4.80 2.86
CA LEU A 324 6.38 -3.93 3.69
C LEU A 324 5.72 -2.81 2.88
N LEU A 325 6.50 -2.08 2.09
CA LEU A 325 6.04 -0.98 1.25
C LEU A 325 5.03 -1.44 0.20
N PHE A 326 5.27 -2.60 -0.41
CA PHE A 326 4.35 -3.20 -1.39
C PHE A 326 3.02 -3.61 -0.75
N GLN A 327 3.07 -4.38 0.35
CA GLN A 327 1.87 -4.93 1.00
C GLN A 327 1.00 -3.82 1.63
N THR A 328 1.64 -2.79 2.17
CA THR A 328 0.92 -1.63 2.72
C THR A 328 0.43 -0.65 1.65
N GLY A 329 0.81 -0.85 0.38
CA GLY A 329 0.33 -0.06 -0.76
C GLY A 329 1.04 1.27 -0.98
N TYR A 330 2.24 1.45 -0.41
CA TYR A 330 3.07 2.63 -0.71
C TYR A 330 3.89 2.46 -1.98
N LEU A 331 4.25 1.23 -2.32
CA LEU A 331 4.84 0.87 -3.61
C LEU A 331 3.99 -0.18 -4.32
N THR A 332 4.12 -0.24 -5.64
CA THR A 332 3.43 -1.18 -6.51
C THR A 332 4.37 -1.70 -7.60
N ILE A 333 3.98 -2.75 -8.31
CA ILE A 333 4.80 -3.31 -9.40
C ILE A 333 4.74 -2.35 -10.60
N MET A 334 5.90 -1.85 -11.01
CA MET A 334 6.04 -0.95 -12.16
C MET A 334 6.38 -1.72 -13.43
N ASP A 335 7.29 -2.67 -13.32
CA ASP A 335 7.62 -3.67 -14.33
C ASP A 335 8.13 -4.95 -13.67
N TYR A 336 8.27 -5.99 -14.48
CA TYR A 336 8.84 -7.26 -14.05
C TYR A 336 9.58 -7.93 -15.21
N GLU A 337 10.57 -8.73 -14.87
CA GLU A 337 11.34 -9.53 -15.82
C GLU A 337 11.48 -10.95 -15.27
N ASN A 338 11.40 -11.95 -16.17
CA ASN A 338 11.66 -13.34 -15.80
C ASN A 338 13.03 -13.75 -16.34
N LEU A 339 13.96 -14.04 -15.43
CA LEU A 339 15.32 -14.46 -15.74
C LEU A 339 15.51 -15.89 -15.22
N GLU A 340 15.67 -16.83 -16.15
CA GLU A 340 15.92 -18.25 -15.84
C GLU A 340 14.95 -18.87 -14.82
N GLY A 341 13.68 -18.48 -14.86
CA GLY A 341 12.63 -19.00 -13.97
C GLY A 341 12.48 -18.23 -12.65
N GLN A 342 13.27 -17.19 -12.42
CA GLN A 342 13.09 -16.25 -11.31
C GLN A 342 12.43 -14.97 -11.81
N THR A 343 11.35 -14.55 -11.15
CA THR A 343 10.71 -13.27 -11.46
C THR A 343 11.29 -12.17 -10.58
N PHE A 344 11.78 -11.11 -11.23
CA PHE A 344 12.22 -9.87 -10.59
C PHE A 344 11.19 -8.78 -10.87
N TYR A 345 10.97 -7.93 -9.88
CA TYR A 345 10.02 -6.83 -9.90
C TYR A 345 10.76 -5.52 -9.64
N ARG A 346 10.44 -4.48 -10.42
CA ARG A 346 10.75 -3.11 -10.03
C ARG A 346 9.53 -2.50 -9.37
N LEU A 347 9.71 -2.06 -8.14
CA LEU A 347 8.70 -1.40 -7.33
C LEU A 347 8.86 0.12 -7.44
N GLY A 348 7.75 0.84 -7.41
CA GLY A 348 7.73 2.29 -7.44
C GLY A 348 6.41 2.84 -6.90
N TYR A 349 6.32 4.16 -6.82
CA TYR A 349 5.09 4.78 -6.33
C TYR A 349 3.94 4.54 -7.32
N PRO A 350 2.74 4.17 -6.83
CA PRO A 350 1.60 3.98 -7.73
C PRO A 350 1.23 5.30 -8.40
N ASN A 351 1.13 6.38 -7.62
CA ASN A 351 0.57 7.65 -8.07
C ASN A 351 1.14 8.84 -7.27
N ARG A 352 0.75 10.05 -7.67
CA ARG A 352 1.22 11.29 -7.04
C ARG A 352 0.78 11.43 -5.58
N GLU A 353 -0.42 10.99 -5.24
CA GLU A 353 -0.94 11.05 -3.87
C GLU A 353 -0.03 10.28 -2.91
N VAL A 354 0.26 9.03 -3.22
CA VAL A 354 1.04 8.13 -2.36
C VAL A 354 2.48 8.62 -2.23
N ARG A 355 3.09 9.03 -3.36
CA ARG A 355 4.44 9.63 -3.37
C ARG A 355 4.51 10.85 -2.47
N SER A 356 3.58 11.78 -2.61
CA SER A 356 3.58 13.04 -1.86
C SER A 356 3.35 12.80 -0.38
N GLY A 357 2.39 11.95 -0.04
CA GLY A 357 2.08 11.67 1.35
C GLY A 357 3.19 10.91 2.08
N LEU A 358 3.86 9.94 1.44
CA LEU A 358 4.91 9.15 2.11
C LEU A 358 6.10 10.04 2.42
N ASN A 359 6.53 10.83 1.44
CA ASN A 359 7.63 11.77 1.61
C ASN A 359 7.31 12.84 2.67
N ARG A 360 6.05 13.30 2.76
CA ARG A 360 5.62 14.19 3.85
C ARG A 360 5.74 13.50 5.23
N SER A 361 5.38 12.22 5.34
CA SER A 361 5.54 11.44 6.58
C SER A 361 7.01 11.20 6.93
N LEU A 362 7.86 10.91 5.94
CA LEU A 362 9.31 10.76 6.15
C LEU A 362 9.94 12.08 6.64
N LEU A 363 9.58 13.21 6.04
CA LEU A 363 10.02 14.54 6.51
C LEU A 363 9.56 14.85 7.93
N ARG A 364 8.33 14.48 8.31
CA ARG A 364 7.82 14.65 9.68
C ARG A 364 8.64 13.88 10.68
N ARG A 365 9.19 12.73 10.28
CA ARG A 365 10.12 11.99 11.11
C ARG A 365 11.43 12.78 11.20
N LEU A 366 12.02 13.18 10.07
CA LEU A 366 13.32 13.87 9.97
C LEU A 366 13.44 15.20 10.73
N GLY A 367 12.34 15.92 10.96
CA GLY A 367 12.33 17.23 11.62
C GLY A 367 11.40 17.31 12.85
N GLN A 368 11.63 18.29 13.72
CA GLN A 368 10.75 18.57 14.86
C GLN A 368 9.70 19.65 14.53
N ASP A 369 8.49 19.49 15.07
CA ASP A 369 7.25 20.27 14.91
C ASP A 369 6.59 20.30 13.52
N GLY A 370 5.41 19.66 13.41
CA GLY A 370 4.61 19.62 12.17
C GLY A 370 4.14 21.00 11.66
N GLY A 371 4.04 22.00 12.54
CA GLY A 371 3.72 23.38 12.15
C GLY A 371 4.85 24.07 11.38
N ARG A 372 6.10 23.89 11.82
CA ARG A 372 7.30 24.45 11.16
C ARG A 372 7.54 23.80 9.81
N GLN A 373 7.35 22.48 9.72
CA GLN A 373 7.43 21.74 8.46
C GLN A 373 6.47 22.32 7.40
N THR A 374 5.22 22.55 7.78
CA THR A 374 4.21 23.09 6.86
C THR A 374 4.60 24.48 6.33
N ALA A 375 5.08 25.35 7.21
CA ALA A 375 5.57 26.68 6.83
C ALA A 375 6.79 26.59 5.88
N ASN A 376 7.71 25.67 6.14
CA ASN A 376 8.88 25.43 5.28
C ASN A 376 8.49 24.89 3.90
N SER A 377 7.53 23.98 3.80
CA SER A 377 7.01 23.51 2.51
C SER A 377 6.40 24.64 1.68
N ILE A 378 5.58 25.50 2.31
CA ILE A 378 5.01 26.68 1.63
C ILE A 378 6.11 27.65 1.20
N ARG A 379 7.10 27.90 2.07
CA ARG A 379 8.25 28.75 1.75
C ARG A 379 9.03 28.19 0.56
N LEU A 380 9.34 26.89 0.54
CA LEU A 380 10.05 26.25 -0.56
C LEU A 380 9.31 26.42 -1.90
N TYR A 381 7.99 26.21 -1.92
CA TYR A 381 7.19 26.39 -3.13
C TYR A 381 7.26 27.83 -3.65
N ARG A 382 7.11 28.83 -2.77
CA ARG A 382 7.21 30.25 -3.15
C ARG A 382 8.61 30.65 -3.64
N LEU A 383 9.66 30.05 -3.07
CA LEU A 383 11.03 30.25 -3.52
C LEU A 383 11.24 29.71 -4.93
N LEU A 384 10.65 28.55 -5.25
CA LEU A 384 10.65 28.01 -6.62
C LEU A 384 9.87 28.89 -7.59
N GLU A 385 8.67 29.36 -7.21
CA GLU A 385 7.90 30.33 -8.02
C GLU A 385 8.75 31.56 -8.37
N ALA A 386 9.42 32.15 -7.37
CA ALA A 386 10.26 33.33 -7.51
C ALA A 386 11.64 33.08 -8.15
N ASP A 387 12.01 31.82 -8.43
CA ASP A 387 13.36 31.43 -8.86
C ASP A 387 14.48 31.85 -7.87
N ASP A 388 14.15 31.95 -6.59
CA ASP A 388 15.04 32.41 -5.53
C ASP A 388 15.83 31.25 -4.92
N VAL A 389 16.97 30.97 -5.54
CA VAL A 389 17.86 29.90 -5.10
C VAL A 389 18.64 30.26 -3.83
N ALA A 390 18.90 31.54 -3.58
CA ALA A 390 19.56 31.99 -2.34
C ALA A 390 18.64 31.75 -1.13
N GLY A 391 17.35 32.09 -1.26
CA GLY A 391 16.37 31.76 -0.22
C GLY A 391 16.17 30.25 -0.03
N MET A 392 16.42 29.44 -1.07
CA MET A 392 16.40 27.96 -0.98
C MET A 392 17.58 27.44 -0.16
N GLU A 393 18.79 27.95 -0.38
CA GLU A 393 19.98 27.65 0.43
C GLU A 393 19.71 27.95 1.92
N GLU A 394 19.21 29.14 2.24
CA GLU A 394 18.88 29.53 3.61
C GLU A 394 17.87 28.57 4.26
N LEU A 395 16.86 28.15 3.50
CA LEU A 395 15.82 27.25 3.99
C LEU A 395 16.40 25.89 4.36
N PHE A 396 17.20 25.28 3.47
CA PHE A 396 17.80 23.98 3.73
C PHE A 396 18.88 24.05 4.81
N HIS A 397 19.71 25.10 4.82
CA HIS A 397 20.70 25.30 5.88
C HIS A 397 20.04 25.44 7.26
N ALA A 398 18.94 26.20 7.36
CA ALA A 398 18.17 26.33 8.60
C ALA A 398 17.50 24.99 9.01
N PHE A 399 17.09 24.18 8.03
CA PHE A 399 16.53 22.85 8.30
C PHE A 399 17.58 21.92 8.91
N TYR A 400 18.74 21.73 8.28
CA TYR A 400 19.80 20.86 8.79
C TYR A 400 20.30 21.31 10.18
N ALA A 401 20.43 22.62 10.40
CA ALA A 401 20.77 23.19 11.70
C ALA A 401 19.73 22.89 12.80
N SER A 402 18.47 22.60 12.43
CA SER A 402 17.40 22.29 13.38
C SER A 402 17.28 20.80 13.74
N ILE A 403 18.03 19.92 13.07
CA ILE A 403 17.99 18.47 13.32
C ILE A 403 18.66 18.18 14.68
N PRO A 404 17.98 17.51 15.64
CA PRO A 404 18.54 17.28 16.97
C PRO A 404 19.81 16.43 16.95
N HIS A 405 20.78 16.74 17.81
CA HIS A 405 22.06 16.02 17.91
C HIS A 405 21.92 14.48 18.05
N GLN A 406 20.89 14.03 18.78
CA GLN A 406 20.61 12.60 19.02
C GLN A 406 20.37 11.79 17.74
N TRP A 407 19.96 12.46 16.66
CA TRP A 407 19.73 11.83 15.36
C TRP A 407 21.02 11.46 14.65
N TYR A 408 22.10 12.19 14.93
CA TYR A 408 23.42 11.94 14.38
C TYR A 408 24.23 10.93 15.20
N THR A 409 23.83 10.67 16.47
CA THR A 409 24.53 9.72 17.35
C THR A 409 23.92 8.33 17.38
N ASN A 410 22.60 8.22 17.17
CA ASN A 410 21.89 6.93 17.22
C ASN A 410 21.80 6.25 15.85
N ASN A 411 22.32 6.89 14.81
CA ASN A 411 22.27 6.43 13.44
C ASN A 411 23.57 6.86 12.75
N ASP A 412 24.29 5.95 12.08
CA ASP A 412 25.46 6.25 11.22
C ASP A 412 25.09 7.05 9.94
N ILE A 413 23.91 7.67 9.94
CA ILE A 413 23.29 8.42 8.85
C ILE A 413 24.09 9.68 8.50
N ALA A 414 24.87 10.24 9.44
CA ALA A 414 25.65 11.46 9.25
C ALA A 414 26.77 11.33 8.19
N ASN A 415 27.22 10.12 7.91
CA ASN A 415 28.38 9.87 7.03
C ASN A 415 27.97 9.61 5.57
N TYR A 416 26.68 9.76 5.24
CA TYR A 416 26.12 9.24 4.00
C TYR A 416 25.55 10.34 3.09
N GLU A 417 26.16 10.52 1.92
CA GLU A 417 25.72 11.49 0.88
C GLU A 417 24.22 11.37 0.55
N GLY A 418 23.71 10.13 0.42
CA GLY A 418 22.30 9.91 0.11
C GLY A 418 21.30 10.23 1.24
N TYR A 419 21.75 10.45 2.48
CA TYR A 419 20.88 10.98 3.53
C TYR A 419 20.51 12.43 3.24
N TYR A 420 21.52 13.22 2.87
CA TYR A 420 21.33 14.60 2.52
C TYR A 420 20.44 14.73 1.26
N ALA A 421 20.72 13.92 0.22
CA ALA A 421 19.87 13.85 -0.95
C ALA A 421 18.42 13.44 -0.60
N SER A 422 18.23 12.50 0.33
CA SER A 422 16.90 12.06 0.80
C SER A 422 16.09 13.18 1.42
N VAL A 423 16.71 14.13 2.14
CA VAL A 423 16.01 15.30 2.70
C VAL A 423 15.48 16.20 1.58
N PHE A 424 16.33 16.58 0.64
CA PHE A 424 15.94 17.41 -0.52
C PHE A 424 14.83 16.73 -1.32
N TYR A 425 15.03 15.46 -1.68
CA TYR A 425 14.02 14.67 -2.39
C TYR A 425 12.70 14.66 -1.64
N SER A 426 12.70 14.37 -0.34
CA SER A 426 11.46 14.27 0.43
C SER A 426 10.71 15.61 0.49
N TYR A 427 11.41 16.75 0.54
CA TYR A 427 10.81 18.09 0.46
C TYR A 427 10.08 18.33 -0.87
N PHE A 428 10.76 18.10 -1.99
CA PHE A 428 10.18 18.32 -3.32
C PHE A 428 9.09 17.29 -3.65
N ALA A 429 9.34 16.01 -3.37
CA ALA A 429 8.37 14.94 -3.56
C ALA A 429 7.15 15.12 -2.65
N GLY A 430 7.33 15.61 -1.41
CA GLY A 430 6.24 15.91 -0.47
C GLY A 430 5.33 17.08 -0.87
N LEU A 431 5.84 17.99 -1.71
CA LEU A 431 5.08 19.03 -2.42
C LEU A 431 4.39 18.50 -3.69
N GLY A 432 4.65 17.24 -4.06
CA GLY A 432 4.12 16.62 -5.26
C GLY A 432 4.72 17.20 -6.54
N LEU A 433 5.95 17.72 -6.49
CA LEU A 433 6.64 18.25 -7.67
C LEU A 433 7.21 17.12 -8.54
N ASP A 434 7.52 17.46 -9.80
CA ASP A 434 8.14 16.53 -10.74
C ASP A 434 9.65 16.42 -10.47
N VAL A 435 10.02 15.39 -9.71
CA VAL A 435 11.40 15.11 -9.29
C VAL A 435 11.82 13.78 -9.89
N THR A 436 12.96 13.77 -10.56
CA THR A 436 13.65 12.56 -11.03
C THR A 436 14.93 12.41 -10.23
N VAL A 437 15.15 11.26 -9.60
CA VAL A 437 16.38 10.96 -8.87
C VAL A 437 17.22 9.96 -9.64
N GLU A 438 18.53 9.98 -9.38
CA GLU A 438 19.47 9.01 -9.95
C GLU A 438 19.39 8.96 -11.49
N ASP A 439 19.18 10.12 -12.10
CA ASP A 439 18.83 10.27 -13.51
C ASP A 439 20.02 9.91 -14.41
N SER A 440 19.85 8.82 -15.17
CA SER A 440 20.88 8.32 -16.06
C SER A 440 20.92 9.14 -17.34
N THR A 441 22.12 9.61 -17.68
CA THR A 441 22.42 10.33 -18.92
C THR A 441 23.53 9.61 -19.68
N SER A 442 23.75 9.98 -20.95
CA SER A 442 24.83 9.41 -21.77
C SER A 442 26.23 9.64 -21.20
N ARG A 443 26.40 10.55 -20.23
CA ARG A 443 27.68 10.94 -19.67
C ARG A 443 27.85 10.62 -18.19
N GLY A 444 26.82 10.12 -17.50
CA GLY A 444 26.88 9.78 -16.08
C GLY A 444 25.49 9.76 -15.42
N ARG A 445 25.47 9.60 -14.10
CA ARG A 445 24.26 9.59 -13.28
C ARG A 445 24.19 10.89 -12.48
N LEU A 446 23.10 11.64 -12.66
CA LEU A 446 22.79 12.84 -11.90
C LEU A 446 22.04 12.44 -10.62
N ASP A 447 22.33 13.09 -9.50
CA ASP A 447 21.66 12.73 -8.24
C ASP A 447 20.17 13.09 -8.24
N MET A 448 19.81 14.30 -8.67
CA MET A 448 18.42 14.73 -8.71
C MET A 448 18.16 15.85 -9.74
N ALA A 449 17.05 15.76 -10.46
CA ALA A 449 16.49 16.81 -11.30
C ALA A 449 15.08 17.17 -10.84
N LEU A 450 14.78 18.47 -10.75
CA LEU A 450 13.45 19.00 -10.48
C LEU A 450 12.96 19.78 -11.69
N ARG A 451 11.75 19.50 -12.15
CA ARG A 451 11.05 20.31 -13.16
C ARG A 451 9.95 21.13 -12.50
N PHE A 452 9.96 22.43 -12.77
CA PHE A 452 8.98 23.36 -12.21
C PHE A 452 8.67 24.48 -13.20
N GLU A 453 7.43 24.54 -13.67
CA GLU A 453 6.96 25.60 -14.60
C GLU A 453 7.88 25.82 -15.82
N GLY A 454 8.30 24.73 -16.47
CA GLY A 454 9.20 24.76 -17.63
C GLY A 454 10.70 24.96 -17.30
N ARG A 455 11.02 25.34 -16.07
CA ARG A 455 12.40 25.42 -15.54
C ARG A 455 12.87 24.04 -15.09
N ALA A 456 14.18 23.82 -15.17
CA ALA A 456 14.82 22.63 -14.63
C ALA A 456 15.91 23.02 -13.63
N TYR A 457 15.92 22.37 -12.47
CA TYR A 457 16.99 22.46 -11.48
C TYR A 457 17.69 21.11 -11.41
N VAL A 458 19.00 21.11 -11.63
CA VAL A 458 19.85 19.94 -11.75
C VAL A 458 20.79 19.93 -10.55
N PHE A 459 20.55 19.03 -9.61
CA PHE A 459 21.26 18.96 -8.34
C PHE A 459 22.31 17.87 -8.33
N GLU A 460 23.48 18.20 -7.81
CA GLU A 460 24.55 17.25 -7.47
C GLU A 460 24.95 17.48 -6.01
N PHE A 461 25.04 16.39 -5.24
CA PHE A 461 25.37 16.41 -3.83
C PHE A 461 26.76 15.80 -3.62
N LYS A 462 27.58 16.40 -2.74
CA LYS A 462 28.86 15.80 -2.32
C LYS A 462 29.11 16.03 -0.84
N VAL A 463 29.83 15.11 -0.20
CA VAL A 463 30.38 15.32 1.15
C VAL A 463 31.82 15.82 1.02
N VAL A 464 32.11 17.01 1.57
CA VAL A 464 33.40 17.70 1.40
C VAL A 464 34.56 16.83 1.86
N GLU A 465 34.41 16.13 3.00
CA GLU A 465 35.48 15.29 3.55
C GLU A 465 35.76 14.03 2.69
N GLN A 466 34.88 13.68 1.75
CA GLN A 466 35.03 12.52 0.86
C GLN A 466 35.50 12.91 -0.55
N ALA A 467 34.95 13.99 -1.09
CA ALA A 467 35.15 14.37 -2.50
C ALA A 467 36.04 15.60 -2.71
N GLY A 468 36.27 16.40 -1.67
CA GLY A 468 36.93 17.71 -1.76
C GLY A 468 35.97 18.84 -2.16
N GLU A 469 36.37 20.07 -1.83
CA GLU A 469 35.59 21.29 -2.14
C GLU A 469 35.50 21.55 -3.66
N GLY A 470 34.32 21.97 -4.12
CA GLY A 470 34.03 22.29 -5.52
C GLY A 470 33.80 21.08 -6.43
N ALA A 471 33.86 19.86 -5.90
CA ALA A 471 33.70 18.62 -6.67
C ALA A 471 32.30 18.51 -7.31
N ALA A 472 31.25 18.96 -6.61
CA ALA A 472 29.88 18.86 -7.09
C ALA A 472 29.63 19.73 -8.35
N MET A 473 30.06 20.99 -8.33
CA MET A 473 29.89 21.91 -9.47
C MET A 473 30.78 21.49 -10.65
N ALA A 474 31.99 21.01 -10.39
CA ALA A 474 32.88 20.48 -11.41
C ALA A 474 32.23 19.30 -12.15
N GLN A 475 31.60 18.37 -11.43
CA GLN A 475 30.91 17.22 -12.00
C GLN A 475 29.73 17.65 -12.89
N LEU A 476 28.86 18.55 -12.40
CA LEU A 476 27.72 19.06 -13.17
C LEU A 476 28.13 19.63 -14.52
N ARG A 477 29.19 20.45 -14.54
CA ARG A 477 29.71 21.09 -15.76
C ARG A 477 30.41 20.09 -16.68
N GLN A 478 31.28 19.22 -16.14
CA GLN A 478 32.05 18.26 -16.94
C GLN A 478 31.15 17.23 -17.62
N ARG A 479 30.12 16.76 -16.92
CA ARG A 479 29.20 15.74 -17.41
C ARG A 479 28.11 16.31 -18.32
N GLY A 480 27.87 17.62 -18.27
CA GLY A 480 26.93 18.31 -19.15
C GLY A 480 25.47 17.91 -18.89
N TYR A 481 25.10 17.62 -17.64
CA TYR A 481 23.78 17.10 -17.29
C TYR A 481 22.62 18.02 -17.69
N ALA A 482 22.87 19.32 -17.85
CA ALA A 482 21.88 20.27 -18.37
C ALA A 482 21.37 19.96 -19.78
N ASP A 483 22.17 19.28 -20.63
CA ASP A 483 21.83 19.03 -22.03
C ASP A 483 20.49 18.29 -22.20
N LYS A 484 20.18 17.35 -21.29
CA LYS A 484 18.92 16.59 -21.29
C LYS A 484 17.70 17.47 -21.04
N HIS A 485 17.88 18.62 -20.40
CA HIS A 485 16.80 19.50 -19.96
C HIS A 485 16.65 20.76 -20.83
N ARG A 486 17.55 21.01 -21.78
CA ARG A 486 17.47 22.19 -22.67
C ARG A 486 16.20 22.25 -23.54
N GLY A 487 15.50 21.12 -23.72
CA GLY A 487 14.23 21.04 -24.46
C GLY A 487 12.97 21.39 -23.65
N THR A 488 13.08 21.74 -22.36
CA THR A 488 11.89 21.99 -21.51
C THR A 488 11.27 23.39 -21.67
N GLY A 489 11.86 24.26 -22.50
CA GLY A 489 11.32 25.59 -22.83
C GLY A 489 11.63 26.70 -21.81
N GLY A 490 12.29 26.38 -20.69
CA GLY A 490 12.73 27.32 -19.66
C GLY A 490 14.22 27.16 -19.28
N PRO A 491 14.76 28.04 -18.43
CA PRO A 491 16.17 27.99 -18.01
C PRO A 491 16.49 26.71 -17.22
N VAL A 492 17.72 26.24 -17.40
CA VAL A 492 18.28 25.11 -16.66
C VAL A 492 19.30 25.64 -15.64
N ARG A 493 19.05 25.41 -14.36
CA ARG A 493 19.92 25.80 -13.25
C ARG A 493 20.68 24.59 -12.73
N LEU A 494 22.00 24.70 -12.71
CA LEU A 494 22.90 23.78 -12.02
C LEU A 494 22.97 24.20 -10.55
N VAL A 495 22.78 23.23 -9.65
CA VAL A 495 22.80 23.44 -8.20
C VAL A 495 23.73 22.41 -7.57
N ALA A 496 24.93 22.85 -7.17
CA ALA A 496 25.89 22.01 -6.49
C ALA A 496 25.76 22.25 -4.98
N VAL A 497 25.51 21.17 -4.23
CA VAL A 497 25.36 21.26 -2.77
C VAL A 497 26.41 20.37 -2.11
N GLU A 498 27.29 20.99 -1.34
CA GLU A 498 28.35 20.30 -0.62
C GLU A 498 28.03 20.33 0.88
N PHE A 499 28.13 19.17 1.53
CA PHE A 499 27.87 19.02 2.97
C PHE A 499 29.17 18.74 3.70
N SER A 500 29.29 19.29 4.91
CA SER A 500 30.32 18.87 5.85
C SER A 500 29.73 17.89 6.84
N SER A 501 30.30 16.70 6.89
CA SER A 501 29.95 15.68 7.89
C SER A 501 30.38 16.11 9.31
N GLU A 502 31.41 16.94 9.42
CA GLU A 502 31.85 17.54 10.69
C GLU A 502 30.87 18.62 11.17
N ALA A 503 30.52 19.58 10.31
CA ALA A 503 29.58 20.65 10.64
C ALA A 503 28.11 20.18 10.66
N ARG A 504 27.84 18.99 10.11
CA ARG A 504 26.51 18.38 9.94
C ARG A 504 25.52 19.30 9.23
N ASN A 505 26.02 20.08 8.28
CA ASN A 505 25.25 21.08 7.54
C ASN A 505 25.84 21.28 6.13
N ILE A 506 25.14 22.06 5.32
CA ILE A 506 25.61 22.54 4.01
C ILE A 506 26.85 23.41 4.24
N ALA A 507 27.95 23.03 3.61
CA ALA A 507 29.22 23.76 3.59
C ALA A 507 29.29 24.73 2.39
N SER A 508 28.74 24.33 1.25
CA SER A 508 28.66 25.16 0.04
C SER A 508 27.37 24.90 -0.73
N PHE A 509 26.77 25.95 -1.29
CA PHE A 509 25.60 25.87 -2.16
C PHE A 509 25.84 26.74 -3.40
N GLU A 510 26.47 26.16 -4.41
CA GLU A 510 26.83 26.88 -5.63
C GLU A 510 25.76 26.73 -6.70
N THR A 511 25.51 27.80 -7.45
CA THR A 511 24.50 27.81 -8.51
C THR A 511 25.05 28.40 -9.80
N ALA A 512 24.61 27.87 -10.94
CA ALA A 512 24.95 28.41 -12.25
C ALA A 512 23.80 28.21 -13.24
N LEU A 513 23.65 29.11 -14.20
CA LEU A 513 22.80 28.89 -15.37
C LEU A 513 23.60 28.13 -16.44
N ALA A 514 22.98 27.12 -17.05
CA ALA A 514 23.62 26.21 -18.01
C ALA A 514 23.51 26.62 -19.48
#